data_AF-A0A1L9T0V6-F1
#
_entry.id   AF-A0A1L9T0V6-F1
#
_cell.length_a   1.000
_cell.length_b   1.000
_cell.length_c   1.000
_cell.angle_alpha   90.00
_cell.angle_beta   90.00
_cell.angle_gamma   90.00
#
_symmetry.space_group_name_H-M   'P 1'
#
loop_
_entity.id
_entity.type
_entity.pdbx_description
1 polymer ?
#
loop_
_entity_poly.entity_id
_entity_poly.type
_entity_poly.pdbx_seq_one_letter_code
_entity_poly.pdbx_strand_id
1 'polypeptide(L)'
;MGQSQSTCSKVDSSFLDFCQIKTGSSCQSKKTWYLSSSDSTSEPCIYFDTLLDDYHLALTPTHSPVHTRPRVDIILHLLLAQAKRKVLERLGSETEAAKSLGTLFWGYEQSIAVPGSWSDGNNVRECVTDYVLWYGDQTELKTNLVVLRAEEPIESCEEYLPTLAAISMIQRNREDGLVKETYGIYTDGFKWIFMHLNRKYKYCSLELDWSESRQVIIGQISKILDKSVSIRLSCGGPDSEAIENWSVWNVKPRDISDEDAEWLRCDGKPLPEIKTFKSVKTNWLHDVEVRARLESTMKTFFDRYKLSTAAKAMIRELIDIARVRGHNQESDYEADSCQPSTLSLSDIRAEDVDCVFGLERGKQDDEAWNLDCSEKHDVPEYLFKHPPTYLACLSQALEDYNLAFGRARQNESLIRVRVNTIMLAALAGQKRDGFYKYQQEKGPDNYLNVNSIRWGVENEITVPWLYKSKRWLIRGTIEHVLWYGSQKRMEGNTVVVVKGLSHPSIGLHEAMSYMAILKRLRREAGCATMTIYGIATDSYDWYFIRLCPLDTISYKWVYFYDGDQAEFVSRLRKFLYHAAGLGQTQVPAPVNTVNQNGIEKASTLL
;
A
#
# COMPACT_ATOMS: atom_id res chain seq x y z
N MET A 1 34.32 10.56 11.66
CA MET A 1 33.12 10.49 12.51
C MET A 1 32.60 9.07 12.46
N GLY A 2 32.53 8.39 13.61
CA GLY A 2 32.28 6.95 13.69
C GLY A 2 30.84 6.61 13.38
N GLN A 3 30.60 5.90 12.27
CA GLN A 3 29.32 5.22 12.04
C GLN A 3 29.25 4.02 12.98
N SER A 4 28.26 4.02 13.85
CA SER A 4 27.87 2.86 14.67
C SER A 4 27.33 1.77 13.74
N GLN A 5 28.22 0.92 13.22
CA GLN A 5 27.86 -0.32 12.53
C GLN A 5 27.44 -1.36 13.57
N SER A 6 26.18 -1.28 14.02
CA SER A 6 25.55 -2.37 14.76
C SER A 6 25.39 -3.57 13.81
N THR A 7 26.15 -4.63 14.06
CA THR A 7 25.87 -5.93 13.44
C THR A 7 24.79 -6.59 14.30
N CYS A 8 23.51 -6.55 13.89
CA CYS A 8 22.45 -7.35 14.54
C CYS A 8 22.78 -8.83 14.27
N SER A 9 23.60 -9.41 15.15
CA SER A 9 23.71 -10.85 15.33
C SER A 9 22.67 -11.27 16.35
N LYS A 10 21.54 -11.82 15.88
CA LYS A 10 20.67 -12.76 16.63
C LYS A 10 19.47 -13.20 15.79
N VAL A 11 19.66 -13.46 14.49
CA VAL A 11 18.69 -14.33 13.81
C VAL A 11 18.80 -15.71 14.44
N ASP A 12 17.68 -16.29 14.88
CA ASP A 12 17.67 -17.62 15.48
C ASP A 12 18.35 -18.62 14.52
N SER A 13 19.37 -19.31 15.04
CA SER A 13 20.06 -20.39 14.34
C SER A 13 19.10 -21.43 13.77
N SER A 14 17.96 -21.68 14.44
CA SER A 14 16.94 -22.60 13.98
C SER A 14 16.30 -22.14 12.66
N PHE A 15 16.01 -20.84 12.53
CA PHE A 15 15.46 -20.24 11.32
C PHE A 15 16.48 -20.25 10.18
N LEU A 16 17.74 -19.92 10.48
CA LEU A 16 18.80 -19.98 9.47
C LEU A 16 19.00 -21.40 8.93
N ASP A 17 19.00 -22.40 9.81
CA ASP A 17 19.10 -23.81 9.45
C ASP A 17 17.90 -24.26 8.60
N PHE A 18 16.68 -23.86 8.99
CA PHE A 18 15.45 -24.11 8.24
C PHE A 18 15.52 -23.50 6.82
N CYS A 19 15.94 -22.24 6.74
CA CYS A 19 16.22 -21.54 5.50
C CYS A 19 17.54 -21.97 4.83
N GLN A 20 18.29 -22.94 5.38
CA GLN A 20 19.60 -23.44 4.92
C GLN A 20 20.55 -22.31 4.48
N ILE A 21 20.48 -21.19 5.19
CA ILE A 21 21.33 -20.02 4.97
C ILE A 21 22.34 -19.91 6.11
N LYS A 22 23.45 -19.22 5.86
CA LYS A 22 24.52 -19.02 6.83
C LYS A 22 24.77 -17.53 7.03
N THR A 23 25.22 -17.14 8.20
CA THR A 23 25.68 -15.76 8.44
C THR A 23 26.94 -15.47 7.62
N GLY A 24 26.95 -14.31 6.95
CA GLY A 24 28.13 -13.77 6.29
C GLY A 24 29.17 -13.29 7.29
N SER A 25 30.43 -13.22 6.87
CA SER A 25 31.47 -12.63 7.72
C SER A 25 31.33 -11.11 7.80
N SER A 26 31.83 -10.48 8.87
CA SER A 26 31.85 -9.01 9.00
C SER A 26 32.56 -8.33 7.80
N CYS A 27 33.66 -8.92 7.32
CA CYS A 27 34.38 -8.43 6.14
C CYS A 27 33.51 -8.51 4.87
N GLN A 28 32.76 -9.60 4.69
CA GLN A 28 31.81 -9.72 3.58
C GLN A 28 30.71 -8.65 3.69
N SER A 29 30.14 -8.46 4.87
CA SER A 29 29.11 -7.43 5.11
C SER A 29 29.61 -6.04 4.74
N LYS A 30 30.80 -5.66 5.24
CA LYS A 30 31.44 -4.38 4.91
C LYS A 30 31.63 -4.19 3.41
N LYS A 31 32.08 -5.23 2.70
CA LYS A 31 32.26 -5.18 1.24
C LYS A 31 30.93 -5.04 0.49
N THR A 32 29.89 -5.77 0.90
CA THR A 32 28.57 -5.71 0.26
C THR A 32 27.96 -4.32 0.38
N TRP A 33 28.00 -3.74 1.58
CA TRP A 33 27.34 -2.48 1.90
C TRP A 33 28.22 -1.24 1.72
N TYR A 34 29.46 -1.41 1.28
CA TYR A 34 30.32 -0.29 0.93
C TYR A 34 29.72 0.49 -0.27
N LEU A 35 29.55 1.80 -0.10
CA LEU A 35 29.24 2.72 -1.20
C LEU A 35 30.54 3.31 -1.70
N SER A 36 30.82 3.16 -3.00
CA SER A 36 31.91 3.87 -3.63
C SER A 36 31.58 5.37 -3.74
N SER A 37 32.58 6.21 -3.99
CA SER A 37 32.37 7.64 -4.22
C SER A 37 31.39 7.91 -5.38
N SER A 38 31.36 7.04 -6.41
CA SER A 38 30.39 7.11 -7.50
C SER A 38 28.98 6.66 -7.11
N ASP A 39 28.83 5.77 -6.11
CA ASP A 39 27.52 5.35 -5.61
C ASP A 39 26.92 6.40 -4.65
N SER A 40 27.79 7.13 -3.94
CA SER A 40 27.39 8.17 -2.98
C SER A 40 26.93 9.48 -3.62
N THR A 41 27.14 9.68 -4.92
CA THR A 41 26.78 10.92 -5.64
C THR A 41 25.49 10.80 -6.44
N SER A 42 24.69 9.74 -6.24
CA SER A 42 23.37 9.64 -6.87
C SER A 42 22.40 10.58 -6.17
N GLU A 43 22.53 11.89 -6.42
CA GLU A 43 21.55 12.86 -5.96
C GLU A 43 20.19 12.53 -6.62
N PRO A 44 19.10 12.42 -5.83
CA PRO A 44 17.76 12.25 -6.38
C PRO A 44 17.38 13.36 -7.35
N CYS A 45 16.32 13.15 -8.11
CA CYS A 45 15.74 14.20 -8.96
C CYS A 45 15.37 15.44 -8.13
N ILE A 46 15.47 16.63 -8.74
CA ILE A 46 15.29 17.93 -8.05
C ILE A 46 13.96 18.10 -7.28
N TYR A 47 12.94 17.34 -7.65
CA TYR A 47 11.60 17.40 -7.07
C TYR A 47 11.33 16.25 -6.07
N PHE A 48 12.30 15.36 -5.84
CA PHE A 48 12.17 14.21 -4.93
C PHE A 48 11.85 14.67 -3.51
N ASP A 49 12.58 15.67 -3.01
CA ASP A 49 12.39 16.25 -1.68
C ASP A 49 11.04 16.95 -1.58
N THR A 50 10.71 17.75 -2.60
CA THR A 50 9.42 18.45 -2.69
C THR A 50 8.24 17.50 -2.57
N LEU A 51 8.27 16.34 -3.26
CA LEU A 51 7.17 15.38 -3.19
C LEU A 51 7.13 14.60 -1.87
N LEU A 52 8.28 14.30 -1.26
CA LEU A 52 8.30 13.71 0.07
C LEU A 52 7.69 14.68 1.10
N ASP A 53 7.97 15.97 0.97
CA ASP A 53 7.38 17.03 1.78
C ASP A 53 5.88 17.18 1.48
N ASP A 54 5.46 17.06 0.21
CA ASP A 54 4.04 17.07 -0.19
C ASP A 54 3.27 15.96 0.52
N TYR A 55 3.81 14.75 0.47
CA TYR A 55 3.19 13.58 1.08
C TYR A 55 3.08 13.79 2.59
N HIS A 56 4.14 14.27 3.24
CA HIS A 56 4.12 14.57 4.67
C HIS A 56 3.06 15.64 5.02
N LEU A 57 3.00 16.71 4.25
CA LEU A 57 2.07 17.82 4.44
C LEU A 57 0.60 17.41 4.21
N ALA A 58 0.35 16.54 3.24
CA ALA A 58 -0.99 16.08 2.88
C ALA A 58 -1.56 15.02 3.86
N LEU A 59 -0.70 14.20 4.47
CA LEU A 59 -1.10 13.14 5.41
C LEU A 59 -1.26 13.63 6.86
N THR A 60 -0.68 14.79 7.22
CA THR A 60 -0.69 15.36 8.59
C THR A 60 -1.75 16.47 8.68
N PRO A 61 -2.67 16.47 9.67
CA PRO A 61 -2.35 17.01 10.99
C PRO A 61 -2.66 16.01 12.14
N THR A 62 -1.80 15.95 13.17
CA THR A 62 -1.92 15.22 14.47
C THR A 62 -1.37 13.78 14.58
N HIS A 63 -1.09 13.36 15.83
CA HIS A 63 -0.31 12.24 16.40
C HIS A 63 -0.55 10.80 15.91
N SER A 64 -1.16 10.60 14.75
CA SER A 64 -1.31 9.27 14.12
C SER A 64 0.02 8.82 13.51
N PRO A 65 0.34 7.51 13.50
CA PRO A 65 1.48 7.00 12.74
C PRO A 65 1.38 7.45 11.28
N VAL A 66 2.49 7.99 10.76
CA VAL A 66 2.57 8.44 9.36
C VAL A 66 2.31 7.23 8.47
N HIS A 67 1.36 7.32 7.54
CA HIS A 67 1.14 6.26 6.56
C HIS A 67 2.41 6.06 5.72
N THR A 68 3.02 4.89 5.86
CA THR A 68 4.35 4.60 5.31
C THR A 68 4.30 4.16 3.85
N ARG A 69 3.16 3.65 3.38
CA ARG A 69 2.98 3.14 2.01
C ARG A 69 3.32 4.18 0.95
N PRO A 70 2.68 5.36 0.91
CA PRO A 70 2.93 6.32 -0.16
C PRO A 70 4.39 6.79 -0.15
N ARG A 71 4.99 6.89 1.05
CA ARG A 71 6.41 7.24 1.21
C ARG A 71 7.35 6.18 0.64
N VAL A 72 7.12 4.90 0.91
CA VAL A 72 7.94 3.81 0.34
C VAL A 72 7.74 3.74 -1.17
N ASP A 73 6.50 3.87 -1.65
CA ASP A 73 6.18 3.92 -3.08
C ASP A 73 7.03 4.97 -3.79
N ILE A 74 6.94 6.23 -3.37
CA ILE A 74 7.63 7.30 -4.08
C ILE A 74 9.16 7.13 -4.10
N ILE A 75 9.76 6.64 -3.00
CA ILE A 75 11.20 6.38 -2.93
C ILE A 75 11.60 5.31 -3.94
N LEU A 76 10.91 4.17 -3.96
CA LEU A 76 11.27 3.04 -4.84
C LEU A 76 11.06 3.38 -6.33
N HIS A 77 10.00 4.11 -6.67
CA HIS A 77 9.67 4.41 -8.05
C HIS A 77 10.58 5.49 -8.65
N LEU A 78 10.79 6.60 -7.93
CA LEU A 78 11.64 7.68 -8.43
C LEU A 78 13.09 7.23 -8.57
N LEU A 79 13.59 6.38 -7.65
CA LEU A 79 14.96 5.86 -7.76
C LEU A 79 15.10 4.84 -8.91
N LEU A 80 14.06 4.05 -9.22
CA LEU A 80 14.08 3.17 -10.40
C LEU A 80 14.02 3.98 -11.70
N ALA A 81 13.17 4.99 -11.76
CA ALA A 81 13.10 5.91 -12.89
C ALA A 81 14.46 6.56 -13.15
N GLN A 82 15.10 7.07 -12.09
CA GLN A 82 16.43 7.65 -12.16
C GLN A 82 17.48 6.65 -12.68
N ALA A 83 17.49 5.41 -12.16
CA ALA A 83 18.41 4.37 -12.61
C ALA A 83 18.25 4.06 -14.11
N LYS A 84 17.00 3.97 -14.60
CA LYS A 84 16.73 3.80 -16.03
C LYS A 84 17.15 5.02 -16.86
N ARG A 85 16.82 6.23 -16.40
CA ARG A 85 17.14 7.49 -17.10
C ARG A 85 18.64 7.63 -17.33
N LYS A 86 19.46 7.40 -16.30
CA LYS A 86 20.93 7.46 -16.40
C LYS A 86 21.50 6.62 -17.55
N VAL A 87 20.83 5.52 -17.88
CA VAL A 87 21.24 4.64 -18.98
C VAL A 87 20.64 5.06 -20.31
N LEU A 88 19.37 5.48 -20.33
CA LEU A 88 18.72 6.01 -21.54
C LEU A 88 19.44 7.24 -22.09
N GLU A 89 19.90 8.14 -21.23
CA GLU A 89 20.68 9.33 -21.62
C GLU A 89 22.01 8.96 -22.30
N ARG A 90 22.59 7.79 -21.96
CA ARG A 90 23.85 7.30 -22.55
C ARG A 90 23.65 6.54 -23.85
N LEU A 91 22.55 5.79 -23.96
CA LEU A 91 22.28 4.89 -25.08
C LEU A 91 21.43 5.53 -26.19
N GLY A 92 20.66 6.57 -25.88
CA GLY A 92 19.61 7.09 -26.74
C GLY A 92 18.31 6.27 -26.66
N SER A 93 17.16 6.94 -26.76
CA SER A 93 15.83 6.37 -26.48
C SER A 93 15.37 5.27 -27.46
N GLU A 94 15.95 5.18 -28.65
CA GLU A 94 15.46 4.30 -29.73
C GLU A 94 16.18 2.94 -29.82
N THR A 95 17.13 2.67 -28.93
CA THR A 95 17.88 1.40 -28.97
C THR A 95 17.06 0.21 -28.47
N GLU A 96 17.34 -1.00 -28.97
CA GLU A 96 16.76 -2.24 -28.40
C GLU A 96 17.09 -2.39 -26.90
N ALA A 97 18.27 -1.92 -26.50
CA ALA A 97 18.65 -1.82 -25.10
C ALA A 97 17.69 -0.92 -24.29
N ALA A 98 17.30 0.24 -24.82
CA ALA A 98 16.30 1.11 -24.20
C ALA A 98 14.93 0.43 -24.10
N LYS A 99 14.47 -0.25 -25.15
CA LYS A 99 13.20 -1.01 -25.14
C LYS A 99 13.20 -2.10 -24.06
N SER A 100 14.33 -2.79 -23.88
CA SER A 100 14.48 -3.85 -22.88
C SER A 100 14.28 -3.35 -21.44
N LEU A 101 14.63 -2.08 -21.15
CA LEU A 101 14.39 -1.48 -19.82
C LEU A 101 12.90 -1.29 -19.50
N GLY A 102 12.03 -1.33 -20.50
CA GLY A 102 10.59 -1.37 -20.30
C GLY A 102 10.12 -2.61 -19.54
N THR A 103 10.87 -3.71 -19.61
CA THR A 103 10.55 -4.97 -18.90
C THR A 103 11.21 -5.08 -17.52
N LEU A 104 11.96 -4.05 -17.09
CA LEU A 104 12.44 -3.93 -15.71
C LEU A 104 11.39 -3.16 -14.90
N PHE A 105 10.65 -3.78 -13.99
CA PHE A 105 9.56 -3.08 -13.30
C PHE A 105 9.26 -3.63 -11.90
N TRP A 106 8.53 -2.86 -11.11
CA TRP A 106 8.00 -3.30 -9.82
C TRP A 106 6.71 -4.10 -10.01
N GLY A 107 6.74 -5.38 -9.63
CA GLY A 107 5.54 -6.16 -9.33
C GLY A 107 5.07 -5.86 -7.91
N TYR A 108 3.76 -5.73 -7.72
CA TYR A 108 3.14 -5.40 -6.43
C TYR A 108 2.39 -6.57 -5.84
N GLU A 109 2.38 -6.66 -4.52
CA GLU A 109 1.52 -7.57 -3.75
C GLU A 109 1.59 -9.02 -4.28
N GLN A 110 2.82 -9.48 -4.48
CA GLN A 110 3.11 -10.75 -5.14
C GLN A 110 3.16 -11.88 -4.10
N SER A 111 2.37 -12.94 -4.34
CA SER A 111 2.46 -14.19 -3.57
C SER A 111 3.43 -15.16 -4.25
N ILE A 112 4.42 -15.62 -3.49
CA ILE A 112 5.41 -16.62 -3.86
C ILE A 112 4.94 -17.96 -3.33
N ALA A 113 4.44 -18.82 -4.19
CA ALA A 113 4.04 -20.18 -3.84
C ALA A 113 5.12 -21.16 -4.31
N VAL A 114 6.12 -21.40 -3.46
CA VAL A 114 7.18 -22.35 -3.81
C VAL A 114 6.74 -23.77 -3.49
N PRO A 115 6.75 -24.70 -4.46
CA PRO A 115 6.74 -26.13 -4.17
C PRO A 115 8.10 -26.53 -3.56
N GLY A 116 8.16 -26.92 -2.28
CA GLY A 116 9.46 -27.14 -1.64
C GLY A 116 9.47 -28.00 -0.37
N SER A 117 10.13 -29.15 -0.48
CA SER A 117 10.48 -30.19 0.50
C SER A 117 11.47 -29.74 1.59
N TRP A 118 11.18 -28.70 2.37
CA TRP A 118 12.08 -28.31 3.48
C TRP A 118 12.09 -29.36 4.60
N SER A 119 11.14 -30.29 4.59
CA SER A 119 11.09 -31.56 5.34
C SER A 119 9.91 -32.40 4.80
N ASP A 120 10.17 -33.58 4.22
CA ASP A 120 9.29 -34.71 3.85
C ASP A 120 7.75 -34.53 3.73
N GLY A 121 7.25 -33.40 3.26
CA GLY A 121 5.82 -33.14 3.06
C GLY A 121 5.57 -32.18 1.90
N ASN A 122 4.65 -32.57 1.02
CA ASN A 122 4.22 -31.89 -0.21
C ASN A 122 3.49 -30.53 0.00
N ASN A 123 3.80 -29.78 1.05
CA ASN A 123 3.10 -28.53 1.33
C ASN A 123 3.75 -27.39 0.54
N VAL A 124 2.98 -26.82 -0.40
CA VAL A 124 3.28 -25.53 -1.04
C VAL A 124 3.38 -24.48 0.05
N ARG A 125 4.47 -23.71 0.04
CA ARG A 125 4.67 -22.61 1.00
C ARG A 125 4.48 -21.30 0.29
N GLU A 126 3.60 -20.47 0.87
CA GLU A 126 3.26 -19.16 0.34
C GLU A 126 3.97 -18.08 1.16
N CYS A 127 4.67 -17.18 0.47
CA CYS A 127 5.23 -15.98 1.07
C CYS A 127 4.73 -14.78 0.29
N VAL A 128 4.22 -13.78 0.98
CA VAL A 128 3.65 -12.59 0.36
C VAL A 128 4.64 -11.44 0.45
N THR A 129 4.85 -10.75 -0.67
CA THR A 129 5.81 -9.66 -0.81
C THR A 129 5.11 -8.40 -1.31
N ASP A 130 5.45 -7.24 -0.74
CA ASP A 130 4.81 -5.98 -1.13
C ASP A 130 5.33 -5.49 -2.50
N TYR A 131 6.64 -5.65 -2.75
CA TYR A 131 7.27 -5.30 -4.03
C TYR A 131 8.30 -6.34 -4.47
N VAL A 132 8.34 -6.62 -5.78
CA VAL A 132 9.37 -7.46 -6.41
C VAL A 132 9.88 -6.73 -7.64
N LEU A 133 11.19 -6.55 -7.76
CA LEU A 133 11.80 -5.95 -8.94
C LEU A 133 12.07 -7.02 -9.99
N TRP A 134 11.25 -7.07 -11.03
CA TRP A 134 11.41 -7.99 -12.13
C TRP A 134 12.37 -7.44 -13.16
N TYR A 135 13.44 -8.17 -13.49
CA TYR A 135 14.34 -7.85 -14.61
C TYR A 135 14.17 -8.80 -15.80
N GLY A 136 13.26 -9.76 -15.71
CA GLY A 136 12.99 -10.75 -16.76
C GLY A 136 11.79 -11.60 -16.41
N ASP A 137 11.74 -12.80 -16.98
CA ASP A 137 10.65 -13.77 -16.81
C ASP A 137 10.35 -14.08 -15.33
N GLN A 138 9.09 -13.88 -14.95
CA GLN A 138 8.57 -14.13 -13.62
C GLN A 138 8.52 -15.63 -13.29
N THR A 139 8.29 -16.48 -14.30
CA THR A 139 8.23 -17.95 -14.14
C THR A 139 9.60 -18.52 -13.76
N GLU A 140 10.68 -17.94 -14.26
CA GLU A 140 12.07 -18.27 -13.93
C GLU A 140 12.60 -17.53 -12.68
N LEU A 141 11.74 -16.79 -11.97
CA LEU A 141 12.09 -15.99 -10.81
C LEU A 141 13.21 -14.96 -11.09
N LYS A 142 13.23 -14.36 -12.29
CA LYS A 142 14.21 -13.35 -12.72
C LYS A 142 13.99 -11.99 -12.02
N THR A 143 14.29 -11.97 -10.73
CA THR A 143 14.30 -10.80 -9.85
C THR A 143 15.64 -10.71 -9.12
N ASN A 144 16.01 -9.57 -8.56
CA ASN A 144 17.16 -9.48 -7.66
C ASN A 144 16.85 -8.65 -6.42
N LEU A 145 15.64 -8.13 -6.28
CA LEU A 145 15.24 -7.30 -5.16
C LEU A 145 13.79 -7.56 -4.80
N VAL A 146 13.57 -7.84 -3.52
CA VAL A 146 12.25 -7.92 -2.89
C VAL A 146 12.17 -6.89 -1.78
N VAL A 147 11.03 -6.24 -1.65
CA VAL A 147 10.76 -5.29 -0.56
C VAL A 147 9.49 -5.72 0.16
N LEU A 148 9.59 -5.85 1.49
CA LEU A 148 8.44 -5.98 2.38
C LEU A 148 8.30 -4.71 3.21
N ARG A 149 7.07 -4.27 3.34
CA ARG A 149 6.68 -3.12 4.15
C ARG A 149 6.26 -3.60 5.53
N ALA A 150 6.77 -2.93 6.56
CA ALA A 150 6.25 -3.09 7.90
C ALA A 150 4.88 -2.39 7.99
N GLU A 151 3.94 -3.03 8.69
CA GLU A 151 2.61 -2.46 8.95
C GLU A 151 2.63 -1.51 10.14
N GLU A 152 3.52 -1.78 11.08
CA GLU A 152 3.78 -0.98 12.28
C GLU A 152 5.21 -0.41 12.24
N PRO A 153 5.50 0.63 13.02
CA PRO A 153 6.86 1.14 13.16
C PRO A 153 7.82 0.02 13.60
N ILE A 154 8.98 -0.07 12.96
CA ILE A 154 9.95 -1.14 13.23
C ILE A 154 10.62 -0.87 14.59
N GLU A 155 10.28 -1.65 15.61
CA GLU A 155 10.89 -1.54 16.94
C GLU A 155 12.05 -2.51 17.13
N SER A 156 11.98 -3.69 16.53
CA SER A 156 12.93 -4.79 16.76
C SER A 156 13.60 -5.33 15.50
N CYS A 157 14.77 -5.97 15.68
CA CYS A 157 15.51 -6.62 14.59
C CYS A 157 15.09 -8.10 14.36
N GLU A 158 13.89 -8.52 14.78
CA GLU A 158 13.35 -9.87 14.47
C GLU A 158 12.20 -9.82 13.44
N GLU A 159 11.63 -8.65 13.18
CA GLU A 159 10.51 -8.48 12.25
C GLU A 159 10.88 -8.61 10.75
N TYR A 160 12.17 -8.71 10.41
CA TYR A 160 12.66 -8.82 9.03
C TYR A 160 12.87 -10.28 8.54
N LEU A 161 12.69 -11.28 9.40
CA LEU A 161 12.70 -12.69 9.02
C LEU A 161 11.83 -13.04 7.80
N PRO A 162 10.62 -12.50 7.58
CA PRO A 162 9.84 -12.82 6.39
C PRO A 162 10.55 -12.42 5.10
N THR A 163 11.21 -11.27 5.08
CA THR A 163 12.00 -10.83 3.92
C THR A 163 13.16 -11.78 3.66
N LEU A 164 13.85 -12.22 4.72
CA LEU A 164 14.93 -13.20 4.61
C LEU A 164 14.43 -14.55 4.10
N ALA A 165 13.24 -14.98 4.53
CA ALA A 165 12.60 -16.19 4.04
C ALA A 165 12.24 -16.07 2.55
N ALA A 166 11.64 -14.94 2.14
CA ALA A 166 11.26 -14.66 0.76
C ALA A 166 12.46 -14.75 -0.19
N ILE A 167 13.56 -14.03 0.12
CA ILE A 167 14.76 -14.05 -0.73
C ILE A 167 15.44 -15.44 -0.75
N SER A 168 15.33 -16.21 0.34
CA SER A 168 15.84 -17.58 0.40
C SER A 168 15.01 -18.55 -0.45
N MET A 169 13.67 -18.43 -0.39
CA MET A 169 12.74 -19.18 -1.23
C MET A 169 13.00 -18.92 -2.71
N ILE A 170 13.10 -17.65 -3.09
CA ILE A 170 13.37 -17.25 -4.47
C ILE A 170 14.70 -17.83 -4.96
N GLN A 171 15.78 -17.65 -4.20
CA GLN A 171 17.11 -18.09 -4.63
C GLN A 171 17.21 -19.61 -4.80
N ARG A 172 16.51 -20.39 -3.97
CA ARG A 172 16.51 -21.86 -4.06
C ARG A 172 15.77 -22.42 -5.27
N ASN A 173 14.77 -21.69 -5.75
CA ASN A 173 13.89 -22.15 -6.82
C ASN A 173 14.25 -21.58 -8.18
N ARG A 174 15.29 -20.74 -8.23
CA ARG A 174 15.92 -20.39 -9.49
C ARG A 174 16.69 -21.58 -10.02
N GLU A 175 16.48 -21.88 -11.29
CA GLU A 175 17.39 -22.71 -12.06
C GLU A 175 18.79 -22.06 -12.08
N ASP A 176 19.82 -22.85 -12.40
CA ASP A 176 21.22 -22.40 -12.43
C ASP A 176 21.44 -21.26 -13.43
N GLY A 177 21.23 -20.02 -12.98
CA GLY A 177 21.32 -18.80 -13.78
C GLY A 177 22.51 -17.90 -13.45
N LEU A 178 22.76 -16.92 -14.33
CA LEU A 178 23.82 -15.90 -14.22
C LEU A 178 23.76 -15.07 -12.91
N VAL A 179 22.58 -14.92 -12.31
CA VAL A 179 22.36 -14.10 -11.11
C VAL A 179 21.69 -14.91 -10.00
N LYS A 180 22.53 -15.47 -9.13
CA LYS A 180 22.11 -16.15 -7.89
C LYS A 180 22.09 -15.25 -6.65
N GLU A 181 22.33 -13.95 -6.79
CA GLU A 181 22.29 -13.05 -5.64
C GLU A 181 20.94 -12.36 -5.56
N THR A 182 20.40 -12.26 -4.35
CA THR A 182 19.09 -11.64 -4.10
C THR A 182 19.21 -10.65 -2.94
N TYR A 183 18.65 -9.46 -3.13
CA TYR A 183 18.53 -8.43 -2.12
C TYR A 183 17.12 -8.44 -1.54
N GLY A 184 17.03 -8.15 -0.25
CA GLY A 184 15.79 -7.95 0.47
C GLY A 184 15.81 -6.60 1.17
N ILE A 185 14.67 -5.91 1.23
CA ILE A 185 14.47 -4.71 2.05
C ILE A 185 13.25 -4.94 2.94
N TYR A 186 13.39 -4.66 4.23
CA TYR A 186 12.28 -4.54 5.15
C TYR A 186 12.21 -3.09 5.67
N THR A 187 11.06 -2.43 5.55
CA THR A 187 10.97 -1.00 5.85
C THR A 187 9.57 -0.51 6.24
N ASP A 188 9.51 0.42 7.18
CA ASP A 188 8.35 1.28 7.47
C ASP A 188 8.50 2.67 6.80
N GLY A 189 9.40 2.83 5.82
CA GLY A 189 9.72 4.11 5.19
C GLY A 189 10.56 5.07 6.03
N PHE A 190 10.81 4.77 7.31
CA PHE A 190 11.73 5.51 8.19
C PHE A 190 12.94 4.66 8.56
N LYS A 191 12.75 3.45 9.06
CA LYS A 191 13.81 2.45 9.20
C LYS A 191 13.88 1.57 7.98
N TRP A 192 15.11 1.28 7.55
CA TRP A 192 15.41 0.50 6.35
C TRP A 192 16.41 -0.60 6.72
N ILE A 193 15.96 -1.84 6.65
CA ILE A 193 16.80 -3.02 6.89
C ILE A 193 17.06 -3.69 5.54
N PHE A 194 18.28 -3.52 5.07
CA PHE A 194 18.77 -4.15 3.86
C PHE A 194 19.32 -5.53 4.19
N MET A 195 19.04 -6.48 3.31
CA MET A 195 19.51 -7.87 3.36
C MET A 195 20.11 -8.24 2.01
N HIS A 196 21.18 -9.01 2.03
CA HIS A 196 21.79 -9.56 0.83
C HIS A 196 22.08 -11.03 1.04
N LEU A 197 21.51 -11.87 0.20
CA LEU A 197 21.82 -13.29 0.13
C LEU A 197 22.74 -13.53 -1.08
N ASN A 198 23.96 -13.99 -0.81
CA ASN A 198 24.93 -14.22 -1.86
C ASN A 198 24.74 -15.60 -2.52
N ARG A 199 25.51 -15.87 -3.59
CA ARG A 199 25.47 -17.14 -4.34
C ARG A 199 25.80 -18.39 -3.52
N LYS A 200 26.39 -18.24 -2.34
CA LYS A 200 26.76 -19.31 -1.39
C LYS A 200 25.78 -19.42 -0.23
N TYR A 201 24.59 -18.82 -0.34
CA TYR A 201 23.57 -18.77 0.70
C TYR A 201 24.08 -18.15 2.01
N LYS A 202 25.04 -17.22 1.91
CA LYS A 202 25.48 -16.42 3.06
C LYS A 202 24.77 -15.08 3.06
N TYR A 203 24.05 -14.78 4.13
CA TYR A 203 23.33 -13.53 4.26
C TYR A 203 24.14 -12.48 5.05
N CYS A 204 23.99 -11.21 4.69
CA CYS A 204 24.36 -10.09 5.54
C CYS A 204 23.25 -9.05 5.55
N SER A 205 23.23 -8.20 6.58
CA SER A 205 22.25 -7.13 6.73
C SER A 205 22.91 -5.79 7.04
N LEU A 206 22.18 -4.71 6.79
CA LEU A 206 22.50 -3.33 7.13
C LEU A 206 21.22 -2.63 7.57
N GLU A 207 21.21 -2.07 8.76
CA GLU A 207 20.09 -1.30 9.30
C GLU A 207 20.43 0.19 9.27
N LEU A 208 19.50 1.01 8.78
CA LEU A 208 19.65 2.45 8.64
C LEU A 208 18.36 3.16 9.04
N ASP A 209 18.51 4.31 9.71
CA ASP A 209 17.41 5.24 9.99
C ASP A 209 17.40 6.36 8.94
N TRP A 210 16.23 6.69 8.41
CA TRP A 210 16.05 7.73 7.40
C TRP A 210 16.46 9.11 7.90
N SER A 211 16.17 9.43 9.16
CA SER A 211 16.50 10.75 9.73
C SER A 211 18.01 10.98 9.84
N GLU A 212 18.78 9.91 10.07
CA GLU A 212 20.23 9.98 10.27
C GLU A 212 21.03 9.64 9.01
N SER A 213 20.53 8.71 8.21
CA SER A 213 21.27 8.03 7.14
C SER A 213 20.59 8.11 5.78
N ARG A 214 19.77 9.13 5.54
CA ARG A 214 19.03 9.37 4.29
C ARG A 214 19.83 9.10 3.01
N GLN A 215 21.00 9.74 2.88
CA GLN A 215 21.83 9.62 1.67
C GLN A 215 22.43 8.22 1.51
N VAL A 216 22.71 7.54 2.63
CA VAL A 216 23.18 6.15 2.60
C VAL A 216 22.07 5.23 2.11
N ILE A 217 20.83 5.41 2.58
CA ILE A 217 19.66 4.63 2.15
C ILE A 217 19.44 4.80 0.64
N ILE A 218 19.41 6.05 0.17
CA ILE A 218 19.27 6.38 -1.26
C ILE A 218 20.40 5.70 -2.06
N GLY A 219 21.65 5.86 -1.62
CA GLY A 219 22.81 5.25 -2.27
C GLY A 219 22.74 3.72 -2.33
N GLN A 220 22.28 3.04 -1.28
CA GLN A 220 22.11 1.58 -1.29
C GLN A 220 21.02 1.15 -2.27
N ILE A 221 19.87 1.82 -2.26
CA ILE A 221 18.77 1.51 -3.19
C ILE A 221 19.25 1.73 -4.62
N SER A 222 19.82 2.90 -4.93
CA SER A 222 20.36 3.22 -6.26
C SER A 222 21.39 2.19 -6.71
N LYS A 223 22.34 1.78 -5.84
CA LYS A 223 23.32 0.72 -6.14
C LYS A 223 22.66 -0.61 -6.52
N ILE A 224 21.60 -1.02 -5.81
CA ILE A 224 20.87 -2.25 -6.12
C ILE A 224 20.10 -2.10 -7.45
N LEU A 225 19.46 -0.96 -7.69
CA LEU A 225 18.71 -0.69 -8.92
C LEU A 225 19.62 -0.61 -10.14
N ASP A 226 20.77 0.07 -10.05
CA ASP A 226 21.78 0.15 -11.12
C ASP A 226 22.34 -1.24 -11.48
N LYS A 227 22.52 -2.11 -10.47
CA LYS A 227 22.84 -3.52 -10.71
C LYS A 227 21.72 -4.25 -11.46
N SER A 228 20.47 -3.98 -11.12
CA SER A 228 19.30 -4.58 -11.79
C SER A 228 19.20 -4.16 -13.26
N VAL A 229 19.43 -2.87 -13.53
CA VAL A 229 19.53 -2.30 -14.88
C VAL A 229 20.66 -2.98 -15.67
N SER A 230 21.83 -3.13 -15.06
CA SER A 230 22.99 -3.78 -15.69
C SER A 230 22.72 -5.25 -16.04
N ILE A 231 22.04 -5.97 -15.14
CA ILE A 231 21.61 -7.37 -15.37
C ILE A 231 20.65 -7.42 -16.55
N ARG A 232 19.61 -6.57 -16.58
CA ARG A 232 18.62 -6.57 -17.66
C ARG A 232 19.27 -6.39 -19.03
N LEU A 233 20.18 -5.42 -19.13
CA LEU A 233 20.91 -5.10 -20.36
C LEU A 233 21.84 -6.24 -20.80
N SER A 234 22.40 -6.97 -19.85
CA SER A 234 23.28 -8.11 -20.13
C SER A 234 22.53 -9.38 -20.54
N CYS A 235 21.25 -9.51 -20.14
CA CYS A 235 20.48 -10.74 -20.34
C CYS A 235 19.90 -10.91 -21.76
N GLY A 236 19.85 -9.86 -22.60
CA GLY A 236 19.68 -9.94 -24.07
C GLY A 236 18.52 -10.77 -24.67
N GLY A 237 17.62 -11.34 -23.86
CA GLY A 237 16.60 -12.26 -24.33
C GLY A 237 15.42 -11.56 -24.99
N PRO A 238 14.74 -12.22 -25.96
CA PRO A 238 13.51 -11.71 -26.54
C PRO A 238 12.51 -11.41 -25.43
N ASP A 239 11.78 -10.30 -25.60
CA ASP A 239 10.64 -9.96 -24.74
C ASP A 239 9.60 -11.08 -24.91
N SER A 240 9.66 -12.11 -24.07
CA SER A 240 8.50 -12.97 -23.89
C SER A 240 7.46 -12.06 -23.26
N GLU A 241 6.45 -11.69 -24.05
CA GLU A 241 5.25 -11.05 -23.51
C GLU A 241 4.88 -11.85 -22.26
N ALA A 242 4.66 -11.16 -21.15
CA ALA A 242 4.29 -11.79 -19.89
C ALA A 242 2.95 -12.52 -20.07
N ILE A 243 3.02 -13.74 -20.59
CA ILE A 243 1.91 -14.66 -20.73
C ILE A 243 1.74 -15.23 -19.32
N GLU A 244 0.59 -14.95 -18.71
CA GLU A 244 0.11 -15.57 -17.46
C GLU A 244 -0.17 -17.06 -17.69
N ASN A 245 0.85 -17.83 -18.04
CA ASN A 245 0.82 -19.25 -17.77
C ASN A 245 1.10 -19.41 -16.28
N TRP A 246 0.31 -20.25 -15.62
CA TRP A 246 0.43 -20.64 -14.21
C TRP A 246 1.88 -20.59 -13.74
N SER A 247 2.21 -19.52 -13.04
CA SER A 247 3.56 -19.32 -12.52
C SER A 247 3.56 -19.67 -11.03
N VAL A 248 4.76 -19.92 -10.49
CA VAL A 248 5.02 -20.01 -9.04
C VAL A 248 4.55 -18.73 -8.31
N TRP A 249 4.24 -17.67 -9.06
CA TRP A 249 3.61 -16.43 -8.62
C TRP A 249 2.14 -16.35 -9.03
N ASN A 250 1.35 -15.66 -8.21
CA ASN A 250 -0.09 -15.49 -8.37
C ASN A 250 -0.91 -16.77 -8.11
N VAL A 251 -0.71 -17.39 -6.94
CA VAL A 251 -1.89 -17.93 -6.26
C VAL A 251 -2.74 -16.71 -5.91
N LYS A 252 -3.53 -16.23 -6.86
CA LYS A 252 -4.62 -15.31 -6.53
C LYS A 252 -5.41 -16.03 -5.43
N PRO A 253 -5.71 -15.39 -4.29
CA PRO A 253 -6.90 -15.78 -3.54
C PRO A 253 -8.00 -15.72 -4.59
N ARG A 254 -8.51 -16.88 -5.03
CA ARG A 254 -9.25 -17.03 -6.30
C ARG A 254 -10.09 -15.78 -6.57
N ASP A 255 -9.69 -14.96 -7.54
CA ASP A 255 -10.66 -14.14 -8.28
C ASP A 255 -11.43 -15.19 -9.07
N ILE A 256 -12.39 -15.83 -8.41
CA ILE A 256 -13.34 -16.69 -9.05
C ILE A 256 -14.03 -15.74 -10.05
N SER A 257 -13.86 -15.98 -11.35
CA SER A 257 -14.62 -15.21 -12.34
C SER A 257 -16.10 -15.29 -11.97
N ASP A 258 -16.90 -14.27 -12.27
CA ASP A 258 -18.34 -14.30 -11.95
C ASP A 258 -19.00 -15.60 -12.48
N GLU A 259 -18.49 -16.14 -13.59
CA GLU A 259 -18.89 -17.43 -14.18
C GLU A 259 -18.48 -18.65 -13.33
N ASP A 260 -17.23 -18.70 -12.83
CA ASP A 260 -16.77 -19.76 -11.93
C ASP A 260 -17.48 -19.70 -10.56
N ALA A 261 -17.92 -18.49 -10.14
CA ALA A 261 -18.61 -18.25 -8.89
C ALA A 261 -20.07 -18.69 -8.98
N GLU A 262 -20.69 -18.54 -10.16
CA GLU A 262 -21.98 -19.17 -10.48
C GLU A 262 -21.90 -20.69 -10.45
N TRP A 263 -20.86 -21.28 -11.06
CA TRP A 263 -20.65 -22.74 -11.04
C TRP A 263 -20.47 -23.29 -9.62
N LEU A 264 -19.73 -22.59 -8.75
CA LEU A 264 -19.53 -23.00 -7.36
C LEU A 264 -20.77 -22.78 -6.49
N ARG A 265 -21.65 -21.82 -6.81
CA ARG A 265 -22.93 -21.59 -6.11
C ARG A 265 -23.98 -22.67 -6.38
N CYS A 266 -23.96 -23.30 -7.54
CA CYS A 266 -24.88 -24.39 -7.88
C CYS A 266 -24.71 -25.63 -6.98
N ASP A 267 -23.56 -25.79 -6.32
CA ASP A 267 -23.22 -26.98 -5.55
C ASP A 267 -23.56 -26.88 -4.05
N GLY A 268 -24.17 -25.77 -3.61
CA GLY A 268 -24.61 -25.58 -2.21
C GLY A 268 -23.49 -25.54 -1.16
N LYS A 269 -22.22 -25.50 -1.59
CA LYS A 269 -21.06 -25.42 -0.69
C LYS A 269 -20.78 -23.97 -0.32
N PRO A 270 -20.45 -23.67 0.95
CA PRO A 270 -20.01 -22.33 1.34
C PRO A 270 -18.77 -21.95 0.52
N LEU A 271 -18.73 -20.70 0.04
CA LEU A 271 -17.56 -20.17 -0.65
C LEU A 271 -16.35 -20.25 0.31
N PRO A 272 -15.17 -20.69 -0.16
CA PRO A 272 -13.98 -20.68 0.67
C PRO A 272 -13.70 -19.27 1.18
N GLU A 273 -13.37 -19.15 2.47
CA GLU A 273 -13.07 -17.87 3.09
C GLU A 273 -11.91 -17.19 2.36
N ILE A 274 -12.17 -16.02 1.76
CA ILE A 274 -11.15 -15.25 1.05
C ILE A 274 -10.26 -14.59 2.11
N LYS A 275 -9.07 -15.17 2.31
CA LYS A 275 -8.05 -14.59 3.17
C LYS A 275 -7.53 -13.29 2.54
N THR A 276 -7.61 -12.18 3.28
CA THR A 276 -7.06 -10.89 2.83
C THR A 276 -5.53 -10.97 2.74
N PHE A 277 -4.90 -10.19 1.85
CA PHE A 277 -3.45 -10.09 1.71
C PHE A 277 -2.73 -9.93 3.06
N LYS A 278 -3.28 -9.06 3.92
CA LYS A 278 -2.81 -8.81 5.29
C LYS A 278 -2.85 -10.05 6.18
N SER A 279 -3.94 -10.83 6.11
CA SER A 279 -4.07 -12.08 6.86
C SER A 279 -3.11 -13.17 6.37
N VAL A 280 -2.87 -13.26 5.06
CA VAL A 280 -1.89 -14.23 4.52
C VAL A 280 -0.46 -13.85 4.92
N LYS A 281 -0.15 -12.55 4.87
CA LYS A 281 1.17 -12.00 5.22
C LYS A 281 1.60 -12.35 6.65
N THR A 282 0.70 -12.29 7.63
CA THR A 282 1.03 -12.56 9.05
C THR A 282 0.90 -14.03 9.46
N ASN A 283 -0.05 -14.78 8.89
CA ASN A 283 -0.32 -16.16 9.30
C ASN A 283 0.85 -17.11 9.00
N TRP A 284 1.43 -17.04 7.80
CA TRP A 284 2.53 -17.93 7.42
C TRP A 284 3.79 -17.69 8.27
N LEU A 285 3.98 -16.45 8.71
CA LEU A 285 5.09 -15.97 9.51
C LEU A 285 5.06 -16.57 10.91
N HIS A 286 3.89 -16.52 11.53
CA HIS A 286 3.63 -17.18 12.80
C HIS A 286 3.88 -18.68 12.68
N ASP A 287 3.41 -19.32 11.61
CA ASP A 287 3.62 -20.75 11.37
C ASP A 287 5.10 -21.12 11.24
N VAL A 288 5.89 -20.33 10.51
CA VAL A 288 7.33 -20.58 10.34
C VAL A 288 8.08 -20.38 11.65
N GLU A 289 7.79 -19.30 12.38
CA GLU A 289 8.47 -19.02 13.65
C GLU A 289 8.14 -20.06 14.72
N VAL A 290 6.86 -20.37 14.89
CA VAL A 290 6.38 -21.42 15.80
C VAL A 290 7.01 -22.77 15.42
N ARG A 291 7.08 -23.09 14.12
CA ARG A 291 7.70 -24.33 13.65
C ARG A 291 9.20 -24.37 13.92
N ALA A 292 9.94 -23.30 13.63
CA ALA A 292 11.37 -23.25 13.89
C ALA A 292 11.68 -23.39 15.39
N ARG A 293 10.91 -22.71 16.25
CA ARG A 293 11.01 -22.85 17.71
C ARG A 293 10.66 -24.26 18.18
N LEU A 294 9.61 -24.87 17.62
CA LEU A 294 9.21 -26.24 17.95
C LEU A 294 10.29 -27.24 17.53
N GLU A 295 10.79 -27.16 16.30
CA GLU A 295 11.84 -28.04 15.79
C GLU A 295 13.14 -27.91 16.60
N SER A 296 13.51 -26.69 16.99
CA SER A 296 14.66 -26.42 17.87
C SER A 296 14.48 -27.03 19.28
N THR A 297 13.29 -26.85 19.86
CA THR A 297 12.93 -27.41 21.17
C THR A 297 12.94 -28.93 21.12
N MET A 298 12.38 -29.52 20.05
CA MET A 298 12.37 -30.96 19.83
C MET A 298 13.78 -31.51 19.64
N LYS A 299 14.64 -30.84 18.87
CA LYS A 299 16.04 -31.25 18.70
C LYS A 299 16.76 -31.25 20.05
N THR A 300 16.58 -30.20 20.84
CA THR A 300 17.14 -30.10 22.19
C THR A 300 16.62 -31.20 23.11
N PHE A 301 15.33 -31.51 23.05
CA PHE A 301 14.70 -32.62 23.78
C PHE A 301 15.28 -33.97 23.33
N PHE A 302 15.31 -34.23 22.03
CA PHE A 302 15.84 -35.47 21.43
C PHE A 302 17.30 -35.71 21.80
N ASP A 303 18.10 -34.66 21.81
CA ASP A 303 19.52 -34.73 22.16
C ASP A 303 19.70 -34.93 23.67
N ARG A 304 18.91 -34.25 24.50
CA ARG A 304 18.91 -34.41 25.96
C ARG A 304 18.54 -35.84 26.39
N TYR A 305 17.57 -36.46 25.71
CA TYR A 305 17.07 -37.79 26.06
C TYR A 305 17.65 -38.94 25.22
N LYS A 306 18.60 -38.66 24.32
CA LYS A 306 19.26 -39.66 23.45
C LYS A 306 18.26 -40.60 22.77
N LEU A 307 17.15 -40.06 22.28
CA LEU A 307 16.08 -40.85 21.68
C LEU A 307 16.57 -41.57 20.42
N SER A 308 16.12 -42.81 20.22
CA SER A 308 16.45 -43.60 19.03
C SER A 308 15.85 -42.96 17.77
N THR A 309 16.43 -43.24 16.60
CA THR A 309 15.94 -42.74 15.31
C THR A 309 14.47 -43.09 15.08
N ALA A 310 14.04 -44.29 15.48
CA ALA A 310 12.65 -44.73 15.41
C ALA A 310 11.72 -43.91 16.32
N ALA A 311 12.13 -43.61 17.55
CA ALA A 311 11.37 -42.78 18.48
C ALA A 311 11.25 -41.33 17.98
N LYS A 312 12.33 -40.77 17.41
CA LYS A 312 12.31 -39.42 16.81
C LYS A 312 11.32 -39.35 15.63
N ALA A 313 11.28 -40.39 14.79
CA ALA A 313 10.35 -40.45 13.65
C ALA A 313 8.89 -40.54 14.12
N MET A 314 8.60 -41.41 15.09
CA MET A 314 7.25 -41.58 15.64
C MET A 314 6.71 -40.30 16.30
N ILE A 315 7.55 -39.58 17.05
CA ILE A 315 7.14 -38.31 17.67
C ILE A 315 6.82 -37.24 16.62
N ARG A 316 7.59 -37.19 15.51
CA ARG A 316 7.30 -36.26 14.40
C ARG A 316 5.97 -36.59 13.74
N GLU A 317 5.73 -37.87 13.46
CA GLU A 317 4.48 -38.34 12.87
C GLU A 317 3.27 -37.99 13.75
N LEU A 318 3.36 -38.18 15.07
CA LEU A 318 2.28 -37.82 16.00
C LEU A 318 1.98 -36.31 16.01
N ILE A 319 3.00 -35.47 15.89
CA ILE A 319 2.82 -34.00 15.82
C ILE A 319 2.17 -33.61 14.49
N ASP A 320 2.58 -34.21 13.38
CA ASP A 320 1.96 -33.96 12.08
C ASP A 320 0.49 -34.41 12.06
N ILE A 321 0.17 -35.56 12.67
CA ILE A 321 -1.22 -36.04 12.85
C ILE A 321 -2.02 -35.05 13.71
N ALA A 322 -1.47 -34.58 14.83
CA ALA A 322 -2.14 -33.62 15.71
C ALA A 322 -2.41 -32.29 15.00
N ARG A 323 -1.49 -31.84 14.13
CA ARG A 323 -1.64 -30.61 13.34
C ARG A 323 -2.72 -30.73 12.27
N VAL A 324 -2.72 -31.83 11.51
CA VAL A 324 -3.76 -32.09 10.49
C VAL A 324 -5.14 -32.21 11.15
N ARG A 325 -5.22 -32.83 12.34
CA ARG A 325 -6.46 -32.89 13.11
C ARG A 325 -6.89 -31.55 13.70
N GLY A 326 -5.95 -30.70 14.12
CA GLY A 326 -6.25 -29.35 14.62
C GLY A 326 -6.86 -28.45 13.55
N HIS A 327 -6.33 -28.46 12.33
CA HIS A 327 -6.91 -27.69 11.21
C HIS A 327 -8.26 -28.25 10.73
N ASN A 328 -8.50 -29.55 10.84
CA ASN A 328 -9.78 -30.14 10.49
C ASN A 328 -10.82 -30.07 11.64
N GLN A 329 -10.40 -29.84 12.88
CA GLN A 329 -11.34 -29.65 13.99
C GLN A 329 -11.98 -28.27 14.02
N GLU A 330 -11.35 -27.25 13.42
CA GLU A 330 -11.99 -25.94 13.24
C GLU A 330 -13.17 -25.99 12.23
N SER A 331 -13.23 -27.00 11.35
CA SER A 331 -14.37 -27.15 10.41
C SER A 331 -15.56 -27.93 10.99
N ASP A 332 -15.39 -28.66 12.09
CA ASP A 332 -16.42 -29.59 12.61
C ASP A 332 -17.17 -29.05 13.85
N TYR A 333 -16.82 -27.84 14.34
CA TYR A 333 -17.54 -27.15 15.43
C TYR A 333 -18.50 -26.03 14.94
N GLU A 334 -18.83 -25.97 13.65
CA GLU A 334 -19.88 -25.06 13.16
C GLU A 334 -21.29 -25.69 13.25
N ALA A 335 -21.83 -25.70 14.46
CA ALA A 335 -23.27 -25.88 14.66
C ALA A 335 -23.79 -25.09 15.86
N ASP A 336 -23.31 -23.86 16.09
CA ASP A 336 -24.04 -22.87 16.91
C ASP A 336 -23.54 -21.40 16.78
N SER A 337 -23.06 -20.96 15.61
CA SER A 337 -22.53 -19.59 15.48
C SER A 337 -23.61 -18.60 15.03
N CYS A 338 -24.13 -17.82 15.99
CA CYS A 338 -24.87 -16.57 15.77
C CYS A 338 -24.05 -15.47 15.06
N GLN A 339 -23.04 -15.80 14.25
CA GLN A 339 -22.24 -14.79 13.56
C GLN A 339 -22.95 -14.33 12.27
N PRO A 340 -23.14 -13.02 12.09
CA PRO A 340 -23.75 -12.49 10.88
C PRO A 340 -22.86 -12.80 9.68
N SER A 341 -23.46 -13.28 8.59
CA SER A 341 -22.73 -13.56 7.35
C SER A 341 -22.01 -12.30 6.85
N THR A 342 -20.75 -12.45 6.45
CA THR A 342 -19.91 -11.36 5.93
C THR A 342 -20.05 -11.26 4.41
N LEU A 343 -20.08 -10.04 3.88
CA LEU A 343 -20.15 -9.75 2.45
C LEU A 343 -19.07 -8.70 2.10
N SER A 344 -18.25 -8.93 1.08
CA SER A 344 -17.35 -7.88 0.59
C SER A 344 -18.15 -6.79 -0.12
N LEU A 345 -17.76 -5.53 0.03
CA LEU A 345 -18.40 -4.43 -0.68
C LEU A 345 -18.28 -4.60 -2.20
N SER A 346 -17.14 -5.12 -2.66
CA SER A 346 -16.87 -5.44 -4.07
C SER A 346 -17.85 -6.46 -4.66
N ASP A 347 -18.49 -7.28 -3.82
CA ASP A 347 -19.41 -8.33 -4.26
C ASP A 347 -20.84 -7.80 -4.46
N ILE A 348 -21.09 -6.53 -4.11
CA ILE A 348 -22.38 -5.87 -4.39
C ILE A 348 -22.40 -5.49 -5.86
N ARG A 349 -23.29 -6.12 -6.62
CA ARG A 349 -23.43 -5.87 -8.06
C ARG A 349 -23.82 -4.43 -8.32
N ALA A 350 -23.27 -3.85 -9.39
CA ALA A 350 -23.56 -2.49 -9.84
C ALA A 350 -25.07 -2.16 -9.92
N GLU A 351 -25.87 -3.11 -10.42
CA GLU A 351 -27.33 -2.98 -10.53
C GLU A 351 -28.07 -2.95 -9.18
N ASP A 352 -27.46 -3.51 -8.14
CA ASP A 352 -28.06 -3.57 -6.80
C ASP A 352 -27.74 -2.29 -5.99
N VAL A 353 -26.65 -1.57 -6.29
CA VAL A 353 -26.12 -0.45 -5.47
C VAL A 353 -27.21 0.58 -5.15
N ASP A 354 -27.94 1.06 -6.15
CA ASP A 354 -28.94 2.12 -5.94
C ASP A 354 -30.06 1.64 -5.00
N CYS A 355 -30.55 0.41 -5.17
CA CYS A 355 -31.60 -0.17 -4.33
C CYS A 355 -31.11 -0.45 -2.90
N VAL A 356 -29.91 -1.02 -2.76
CA VAL A 356 -29.32 -1.44 -1.48
C VAL A 356 -29.05 -0.25 -0.58
N PHE A 357 -28.58 0.84 -1.17
CA PHE A 357 -28.21 2.05 -0.44
C PHE A 357 -29.29 3.14 -0.46
N GLY A 358 -30.41 2.90 -1.14
CA GLY A 358 -31.53 3.85 -1.24
C GLY A 358 -31.14 5.13 -1.98
N LEU A 359 -30.37 5.01 -3.06
CA LEU A 359 -29.86 6.14 -3.84
C LEU A 359 -30.81 6.45 -5.00
N GLU A 360 -31.00 7.74 -5.27
CA GLU A 360 -31.77 8.23 -6.42
C GLU A 360 -30.84 8.90 -7.43
N ARG A 361 -30.91 8.55 -8.71
CA ARG A 361 -30.04 9.20 -9.72
C ARG A 361 -30.53 10.60 -10.05
N GLY A 362 -29.67 11.58 -9.84
CA GLY A 362 -29.87 12.96 -10.27
C GLY A 362 -29.67 13.13 -11.78
N LYS A 363 -30.03 14.30 -12.30
CA LYS A 363 -29.78 14.67 -13.71
C LYS A 363 -28.27 14.78 -13.96
N GLN A 364 -27.83 14.35 -15.13
CA GLN A 364 -26.40 14.36 -15.51
C GLN A 364 -25.88 15.80 -15.75
N ASP A 365 -26.75 16.69 -16.22
CA ASP A 365 -26.53 18.14 -16.34
C ASP A 365 -27.01 18.88 -15.07
N ASP A 366 -26.63 18.39 -13.90
CA ASP A 366 -26.85 19.09 -12.63
C ASP A 366 -26.03 20.39 -12.62
N GLU A 367 -26.67 21.53 -12.38
CA GLU A 367 -26.01 22.83 -12.21
C GLU A 367 -24.90 22.77 -11.16
N ALA A 368 -24.98 21.81 -10.21
CA ALA A 368 -23.93 21.55 -9.23
C ALA A 368 -22.56 21.22 -9.81
N TRP A 369 -22.48 20.74 -11.07
CA TRP A 369 -21.22 20.44 -11.76
C TRP A 369 -20.64 21.61 -12.53
N ASN A 370 -21.35 22.73 -12.65
CA ASN A 370 -20.82 23.95 -13.20
C ASN A 370 -19.75 24.51 -12.24
N LEU A 371 -18.60 24.86 -12.81
CA LEU A 371 -17.54 25.57 -12.09
C LEU A 371 -17.79 27.06 -12.23
N ASP A 372 -17.94 27.76 -11.11
CA ASP A 372 -18.01 29.22 -11.11
C ASP A 372 -16.69 29.81 -11.60
N CYS A 373 -16.70 31.06 -12.08
CA CYS A 373 -15.48 31.73 -12.54
C CYS A 373 -14.39 31.81 -11.45
N SER A 374 -14.79 31.83 -10.16
CA SER A 374 -13.87 31.77 -9.01
C SER A 374 -13.34 30.37 -8.71
N GLU A 375 -14.03 29.32 -9.15
CA GLU A 375 -13.64 27.92 -9.01
C GLU A 375 -12.79 27.45 -10.18
N LYS A 376 -12.91 28.11 -11.34
CA LYS A 376 -12.05 27.89 -12.50
C LYS A 376 -10.65 28.40 -12.19
N HIS A 377 -9.74 27.46 -12.06
CA HIS A 377 -8.33 27.75 -11.98
C HIS A 377 -7.69 27.39 -13.32
N ASP A 378 -7.11 28.39 -13.98
CA ASP A 378 -6.19 28.12 -15.07
C ASP A 378 -5.08 27.20 -14.56
N VAL A 379 -4.50 26.41 -15.47
CA VAL A 379 -3.16 25.86 -15.26
C VAL A 379 -2.21 26.97 -15.71
N PRO A 380 -1.68 27.84 -14.83
CA PRO A 380 -0.94 29.01 -15.28
C PRO A 380 0.21 28.66 -16.25
N GLU A 381 0.29 29.36 -17.39
CA GLU A 381 1.36 29.18 -18.38
C GLU A 381 2.77 29.38 -17.80
N TYR A 382 2.91 30.15 -16.71
CA TYR A 382 4.19 30.36 -16.03
C TYR A 382 4.66 29.16 -15.19
N LEU A 383 3.81 28.14 -14.99
CA LEU A 383 4.16 26.90 -14.28
C LEU A 383 5.30 26.12 -14.96
N PHE A 384 5.56 26.40 -16.24
CA PHE A 384 6.60 25.77 -17.05
C PHE A 384 7.92 26.56 -17.13
N LYS A 385 8.03 27.79 -16.61
CA LYS A 385 9.19 28.66 -16.88
C LYS A 385 10.18 28.93 -15.73
N HIS A 386 9.81 29.03 -14.45
CA HIS A 386 10.76 29.16 -13.30
C HIS A 386 10.03 28.98 -11.94
N PRO A 387 10.73 28.67 -10.81
CA PRO A 387 11.30 27.37 -10.42
C PRO A 387 10.19 26.29 -10.29
N PRO A 388 10.43 25.00 -9.99
CA PRO A 388 9.44 23.97 -10.33
C PRO A 388 8.19 24.14 -9.46
N THR A 389 7.11 24.53 -10.12
CA THR A 389 5.79 24.59 -9.51
C THR A 389 5.27 23.18 -9.25
N TYR A 390 4.35 22.99 -8.30
CA TYR A 390 3.90 21.66 -7.91
C TYR A 390 3.34 20.84 -9.10
N LEU A 391 2.74 21.50 -10.11
CA LEU A 391 2.28 20.85 -11.33
C LEU A 391 3.43 20.40 -12.24
N ALA A 392 4.52 21.16 -12.32
CA ALA A 392 5.72 20.72 -13.04
C ALA A 392 6.40 19.54 -12.33
N CYS A 393 6.51 19.58 -11.00
CA CYS A 393 6.97 18.45 -10.19
C CYS A 393 6.07 17.21 -10.40
N LEU A 394 4.76 17.41 -10.40
CA LEU A 394 3.78 16.33 -10.60
C LEU A 394 3.89 15.72 -12.00
N SER A 395 3.98 16.55 -13.05
CA SER A 395 4.16 16.06 -14.43
C SER A 395 5.42 15.21 -14.55
N GLN A 396 6.54 15.73 -14.05
CA GLN A 396 7.80 15.00 -14.08
C GLN A 396 7.74 13.71 -13.26
N ALA A 397 7.10 13.74 -12.09
CA ALA A 397 6.90 12.53 -11.28
C ALA A 397 6.07 11.48 -12.02
N LEU A 398 4.98 11.88 -12.69
CA LEU A 398 4.13 10.97 -13.46
C LEU A 398 4.87 10.38 -14.67
N GLU A 399 5.78 11.13 -15.29
CA GLU A 399 6.70 10.61 -16.31
C GLU A 399 7.71 9.62 -15.72
N ASP A 400 8.27 9.91 -14.55
CA ASP A 400 9.18 9.02 -13.84
C ASP A 400 8.47 7.72 -13.44
N TYR A 401 7.21 7.80 -13.00
CA TYR A 401 6.37 6.63 -12.79
C TYR A 401 6.23 5.83 -14.08
N ASN A 402 5.84 6.46 -15.20
CA ASN A 402 5.74 5.77 -16.49
C ASN A 402 7.07 5.07 -16.86
N LEU A 403 8.20 5.74 -16.63
CA LEU A 403 9.52 5.17 -16.88
C LEU A 403 9.82 3.98 -15.94
N ALA A 404 9.55 4.11 -14.64
CA ALA A 404 9.77 3.05 -13.65
C ALA A 404 8.93 1.81 -13.96
N PHE A 405 7.68 2.00 -14.36
CA PHE A 405 6.74 0.92 -14.70
C PHE A 405 7.02 0.28 -16.05
N GLY A 406 7.48 1.05 -17.03
CA GLY A 406 7.77 0.53 -18.37
C GLY A 406 6.55 -0.14 -19.01
N ARG A 407 6.66 -1.45 -19.28
CA ARG A 407 5.63 -2.29 -19.90
C ARG A 407 4.90 -3.18 -18.89
N ALA A 408 5.03 -2.91 -17.60
CA ALA A 408 4.22 -3.60 -16.59
C ALA A 408 2.73 -3.45 -16.95
N ARG A 409 1.95 -4.54 -16.82
CA ARG A 409 0.49 -4.43 -16.89
C ARG A 409 0.05 -3.44 -15.80
N GLN A 410 -0.76 -2.46 -16.18
CA GLN A 410 -1.30 -1.50 -15.22
C GLN A 410 -2.35 -2.19 -14.35
N ASN A 411 -1.90 -2.79 -13.25
CA ASN A 411 -2.78 -3.31 -12.22
C ASN A 411 -3.22 -2.19 -11.27
N GLU A 412 -4.21 -2.47 -10.41
CA GLU A 412 -4.77 -1.49 -9.49
C GLU A 412 -3.70 -0.86 -8.57
N SER A 413 -2.74 -1.64 -8.08
CA SER A 413 -1.67 -1.16 -7.21
C SER A 413 -0.80 -0.10 -7.88
N LEU A 414 -0.49 -0.27 -9.17
CA LEU A 414 0.27 0.71 -9.96
C LEU A 414 -0.51 2.02 -10.16
N ILE A 415 -1.79 1.90 -10.47
CA ILE A 415 -2.69 3.04 -10.61
C ILE A 415 -2.80 3.79 -9.28
N ARG A 416 -2.91 3.07 -8.16
CA ARG A 416 -2.97 3.63 -6.81
C ARG A 416 -1.77 4.54 -6.52
N VAL A 417 -0.57 4.18 -6.97
CA VAL A 417 0.63 5.01 -6.78
C VAL A 417 0.56 6.32 -7.58
N ARG A 418 0.01 6.29 -8.80
CA ARG A 418 -0.21 7.50 -9.61
C ARG A 418 -1.27 8.40 -8.96
N VAL A 419 -2.39 7.82 -8.53
CA VAL A 419 -3.47 8.52 -7.82
C VAL A 419 -2.94 9.14 -6.52
N ASN A 420 -2.17 8.40 -5.71
CA ASN A 420 -1.49 8.91 -4.52
C ASN A 420 -0.70 10.18 -4.82
N THR A 421 0.10 10.16 -5.89
CA THR A 421 0.94 11.29 -6.27
C THR A 421 0.10 12.51 -6.62
N ILE A 422 -0.96 12.35 -7.39
CA ILE A 422 -1.85 13.44 -7.79
C ILE A 422 -2.58 14.02 -6.56
N MET A 423 -3.21 13.15 -5.75
CA MET A 423 -4.06 13.57 -4.63
C MET A 423 -3.27 14.22 -3.49
N LEU A 424 -2.11 13.65 -3.15
CA LEU A 424 -1.25 14.18 -2.08
C LEU A 424 -0.58 15.49 -2.51
N ALA A 425 -0.04 15.57 -3.73
CA ALA A 425 0.53 16.80 -4.26
C ALA A 425 -0.50 17.93 -4.37
N ALA A 426 -1.74 17.62 -4.79
CA ALA A 426 -2.81 18.61 -4.88
C ALA A 426 -3.17 19.21 -3.52
N LEU A 427 -3.33 18.39 -2.47
CA LEU A 427 -3.61 18.88 -1.12
C LEU A 427 -2.43 19.68 -0.55
N ALA A 428 -1.19 19.21 -0.74
CA ALA A 428 0.00 19.92 -0.31
C ALA A 428 0.12 21.30 -0.98
N GLY A 429 -0.14 21.36 -2.29
CA GLY A 429 -0.23 22.60 -3.04
C GLY A 429 -1.26 23.56 -2.43
N GLN A 430 -2.47 23.08 -2.13
CA GLN A 430 -3.50 23.92 -1.49
C GLN A 430 -3.11 24.39 -0.08
N LYS A 431 -2.46 23.54 0.73
CA LYS A 431 -1.97 23.94 2.04
C LYS A 431 -0.94 25.06 1.93
N ARG A 432 0.03 24.96 1.02
CA ARG A 432 1.01 26.02 0.77
C ARG A 432 0.36 27.30 0.27
N ASP A 433 -0.56 27.22 -0.69
CA ASP A 433 -1.31 28.37 -1.21
C ASP A 433 -2.05 29.09 -0.06
N GLY A 434 -2.67 28.33 0.84
CA GLY A 434 -3.32 28.86 2.04
C GLY A 434 -2.36 29.56 3.00
N PHE A 435 -1.18 28.98 3.25
CA PHE A 435 -0.13 29.60 4.07
C PHE A 435 0.38 30.92 3.47
N TYR A 436 0.62 30.97 2.16
CA TYR A 436 1.08 32.19 1.48
C TYR A 436 0.06 33.33 1.57
N LYS A 437 -1.23 33.04 1.36
CA LYS A 437 -2.30 34.04 1.47
C LYS A 437 -2.43 34.57 2.90
N TYR A 438 -2.36 33.70 3.90
CA TYR A 438 -2.38 34.09 5.31
C TYR A 438 -1.23 35.03 5.71
N GLN A 439 -0.03 34.86 5.13
CA GLN A 439 1.11 35.73 5.42
C GLN A 439 1.03 37.11 4.75
N GLN A 440 0.41 37.21 3.56
CA GLN A 440 0.30 38.48 2.83
C GLN A 440 -0.91 39.32 3.29
N GLU A 441 -2.02 38.68 3.65
CA GLU A 441 -3.27 39.35 4.00
C GLU A 441 -3.48 39.23 5.53
N LYS A 442 -3.10 40.27 6.29
CA LYS A 442 -3.28 40.36 7.75
C LYS A 442 -4.77 40.55 8.16
N GLY A 443 -5.66 39.69 7.71
CA GLY A 443 -7.08 39.69 8.04
C GLY A 443 -7.46 38.46 8.88
N PRO A 444 -8.11 38.61 10.05
CA PRO A 444 -8.43 37.48 10.93
C PRO A 444 -9.61 36.61 10.49
N ASP A 445 -10.43 37.05 9.54
CA ASP A 445 -11.76 36.49 9.36
C ASP A 445 -11.90 35.89 7.95
N ASN A 446 -12.22 34.59 7.88
CA ASN A 446 -12.74 33.83 6.73
C ASN A 446 -11.79 33.02 5.80
N TYR A 447 -10.51 32.81 6.12
CA TYR A 447 -9.71 31.85 5.32
C TYR A 447 -10.08 30.41 5.66
N LEU A 448 -10.53 29.64 4.68
CA LEU A 448 -10.74 28.19 4.78
C LEU A 448 -9.48 27.51 5.34
N ASN A 449 -9.60 26.83 6.48
CA ASN A 449 -8.47 26.19 7.15
C ASN A 449 -8.13 24.87 6.46
N VAL A 450 -7.53 24.93 5.27
CA VAL A 450 -7.06 23.75 4.53
C VAL A 450 -6.02 22.96 5.33
N ASN A 451 -5.37 23.56 6.33
CA ASN A 451 -4.45 22.83 7.21
C ASN A 451 -5.16 21.84 8.15
N SER A 452 -6.48 21.97 8.33
CA SER A 452 -7.28 21.04 9.14
C SER A 452 -7.61 19.73 8.43
N ILE A 453 -7.52 19.68 7.09
CA ILE A 453 -7.88 18.49 6.32
C ILE A 453 -6.65 17.62 6.01
N ARG A 454 -6.87 16.30 5.88
CA ARG A 454 -5.84 15.33 5.49
C ARG A 454 -6.42 14.18 4.68
N TRP A 455 -5.58 13.58 3.86
CA TRP A 455 -5.87 12.26 3.29
C TRP A 455 -5.58 11.16 4.31
N GLY A 456 -6.55 10.29 4.55
CA GLY A 456 -6.32 8.96 5.15
C GLY A 456 -6.22 7.93 4.03
N VAL A 457 -5.35 6.94 4.20
CA VAL A 457 -5.07 5.89 3.21
C VAL A 457 -5.45 4.53 3.78
N GLU A 458 -6.07 3.66 2.97
CA GLU A 458 -6.41 2.27 3.32
C GLU A 458 -7.25 2.16 4.60
N ASN A 459 -8.45 2.75 4.58
CA ASN A 459 -9.37 2.75 5.71
C ASN A 459 -10.32 1.56 5.63
N GLU A 460 -10.12 0.58 6.52
CA GLU A 460 -11.05 -0.53 6.67
C GLU A 460 -12.40 -0.03 7.20
N ILE A 461 -13.48 -0.49 6.56
CA ILE A 461 -14.84 -0.18 6.94
C ILE A 461 -15.62 -1.47 7.12
N THR A 462 -16.40 -1.54 8.18
CA THR A 462 -17.24 -2.70 8.49
C THR A 462 -18.58 -2.19 9.03
N VAL A 463 -19.67 -2.51 8.33
CA VAL A 463 -21.00 -2.00 8.68
C VAL A 463 -22.07 -3.09 8.52
N PRO A 464 -22.98 -3.28 9.49
CA PRO A 464 -24.12 -4.14 9.30
C PRO A 464 -25.14 -3.48 8.36
N TRP A 465 -25.56 -4.20 7.31
CA TRP A 465 -26.50 -3.71 6.30
C TRP A 465 -27.52 -4.78 5.90
N LEU A 466 -28.67 -4.35 5.38
CA LEU A 466 -29.69 -5.25 4.82
C LEU A 466 -29.44 -5.42 3.31
N TYR A 467 -29.11 -6.63 2.87
CA TYR A 467 -28.90 -6.96 1.46
C TYR A 467 -29.68 -8.22 1.12
N LYS A 468 -30.54 -8.15 0.09
CA LYS A 468 -31.44 -9.24 -0.34
C LYS A 468 -32.23 -9.85 0.84
N SER A 469 -32.86 -8.97 1.63
CA SER A 469 -33.67 -9.32 2.81
C SER A 469 -32.94 -10.05 3.94
N LYS A 470 -31.60 -10.14 3.89
CA LYS A 470 -30.76 -10.72 4.94
C LYS A 470 -29.82 -9.66 5.50
N ARG A 471 -29.53 -9.71 6.80
CA ARG A 471 -28.56 -8.82 7.45
C ARG A 471 -27.16 -9.38 7.21
N TRP A 472 -26.33 -8.58 6.55
CA TRP A 472 -24.94 -8.89 6.26
C TRP A 472 -24.03 -7.93 7.00
N LEU A 473 -22.83 -8.40 7.35
CA LEU A 473 -21.73 -7.55 7.76
C LEU A 473 -20.94 -7.16 6.50
N ILE A 474 -21.22 -5.99 5.95
CA ILE A 474 -20.49 -5.49 4.77
C ILE A 474 -19.09 -5.06 5.21
N ARG A 475 -18.06 -5.56 4.54
CA ARG A 475 -16.66 -5.19 4.74
C ARG A 475 -16.05 -4.64 3.47
N GLY A 476 -15.19 -3.63 3.60
CA GLY A 476 -14.41 -3.09 2.49
C GLY A 476 -13.22 -2.29 3.00
N THR A 477 -12.36 -1.85 2.08
CA THR A 477 -11.22 -0.99 2.39
C THR A 477 -11.27 0.19 1.44
N ILE A 478 -11.48 1.38 1.99
CA ILE A 478 -11.46 2.61 1.22
C ILE A 478 -10.01 3.02 0.97
N GLU A 479 -9.64 3.20 -0.29
CA GLU A 479 -8.28 3.55 -0.69
C GLU A 479 -7.88 4.92 -0.14
N HIS A 480 -8.73 5.94 -0.34
CA HIS A 480 -8.54 7.25 0.29
C HIS A 480 -9.82 7.86 0.87
N VAL A 481 -9.68 8.49 2.03
CA VAL A 481 -10.72 9.33 2.63
C VAL A 481 -10.15 10.71 2.96
N LEU A 482 -10.82 11.77 2.53
CA LEU A 482 -10.49 13.14 2.93
C LEU A 482 -11.16 13.44 4.27
N TRP A 483 -10.36 13.46 5.33
CA TRP A 483 -10.79 13.80 6.68
C TRP A 483 -10.68 15.30 6.89
N TYR A 484 -11.75 15.92 7.39
CA TYR A 484 -11.72 17.30 7.89
C TYR A 484 -11.77 17.39 9.42
N GLY A 485 -11.92 16.23 10.09
CA GLY A 485 -11.97 16.13 11.55
C GLY A 485 -11.54 14.74 12.06
N SER A 486 -12.19 14.29 13.12
CA SER A 486 -11.95 13.00 13.78
C SER A 486 -12.48 11.82 12.99
N GLN A 487 -11.60 10.84 12.72
CA GLN A 487 -11.98 9.55 12.14
C GLN A 487 -12.94 8.77 13.06
N LYS A 488 -12.85 8.92 14.39
CA LYS A 488 -13.78 8.28 15.34
C LYS A 488 -15.22 8.77 15.18
N ARG A 489 -15.39 10.02 14.74
CA ARG A 489 -16.69 10.63 14.42
C ARG A 489 -17.05 10.49 12.94
N MET A 490 -16.24 9.77 12.17
CA MET A 490 -16.38 9.61 10.72
C MET A 490 -16.44 10.96 9.99
N GLU A 491 -15.65 11.95 10.44
CA GLU A 491 -15.60 13.30 9.86
C GLU A 491 -14.80 13.35 8.54
N GLY A 492 -15.15 12.46 7.63
CA GLY A 492 -14.69 12.39 6.26
C GLY A 492 -15.76 12.94 5.31
N ASN A 493 -15.32 13.58 4.22
CA ASN A 493 -16.22 14.19 3.25
C ASN A 493 -16.05 13.64 1.83
N THR A 494 -14.84 13.19 1.48
CA THR A 494 -14.55 12.66 0.14
C THR A 494 -14.02 11.24 0.26
N VAL A 495 -14.57 10.32 -0.52
CA VAL A 495 -14.03 8.97 -0.72
C VAL A 495 -13.38 8.88 -2.09
N VAL A 496 -12.27 8.18 -2.21
CA VAL A 496 -11.63 7.87 -3.50
C VAL A 496 -11.48 6.38 -3.63
N VAL A 497 -11.98 5.84 -4.75
CA VAL A 497 -11.84 4.45 -5.16
C VAL A 497 -10.97 4.39 -6.41
N VAL A 498 -10.05 3.43 -6.43
CA VAL A 498 -9.09 3.27 -7.51
C VAL A 498 -9.31 1.92 -8.17
N LYS A 499 -9.45 1.90 -9.51
CA LYS A 499 -9.63 0.65 -10.27
C LYS A 499 -8.65 0.51 -11.41
N GLY A 500 -8.49 -0.74 -11.85
CA GLY A 500 -7.75 -1.11 -13.05
C GLY A 500 -8.27 -0.42 -14.31
N LEU A 501 -7.40 -0.32 -15.33
CA LEU A 501 -7.80 0.12 -16.67
C LEU A 501 -9.03 -0.66 -17.15
N SER A 502 -9.90 0.01 -17.91
CA SER A 502 -11.11 -0.54 -18.52
C SER A 502 -12.29 -0.87 -17.59
N HIS A 503 -12.18 -0.60 -16.28
CA HIS A 503 -13.28 -0.82 -15.32
C HIS A 503 -13.69 0.42 -14.49
N PRO A 504 -13.65 1.65 -15.03
CA PRO A 504 -13.96 2.82 -14.21
C PRO A 504 -15.45 2.87 -13.78
N SER A 505 -16.35 2.22 -14.54
CA SER A 505 -17.75 2.04 -14.16
C SER A 505 -17.93 1.18 -12.91
N ILE A 506 -17.09 0.15 -12.71
CA ILE A 506 -17.10 -0.65 -11.49
C ILE A 506 -16.65 0.21 -10.31
N GLY A 507 -15.58 0.98 -10.49
CA GLY A 507 -15.09 1.92 -9.48
C GLY A 507 -16.13 2.97 -9.09
N LEU A 508 -16.93 3.45 -10.06
CA LEU A 508 -18.03 4.37 -9.81
C LEU A 508 -19.03 3.78 -8.81
N HIS A 509 -19.53 2.56 -9.05
CA HIS A 509 -20.51 1.91 -8.19
C HIS A 509 -19.98 1.59 -6.80
N GLU A 510 -18.71 1.19 -6.70
CA GLU A 510 -18.06 0.96 -5.42
C GLU A 510 -17.88 2.28 -4.63
N ALA A 511 -17.47 3.36 -5.30
CA ALA A 511 -17.37 4.67 -4.68
C ALA A 511 -18.73 5.16 -4.16
N MET A 512 -19.81 4.98 -4.94
CA MET A 512 -21.18 5.28 -4.50
C MET A 512 -21.55 4.50 -3.23
N SER A 513 -21.18 3.22 -3.18
CA SER A 513 -21.44 2.34 -2.03
C SER A 513 -20.70 2.82 -0.78
N TYR A 514 -19.41 3.13 -0.89
CA TYR A 514 -18.63 3.70 0.22
C TYR A 514 -19.17 5.07 0.68
N MET A 515 -19.57 5.94 -0.25
CA MET A 515 -20.17 7.24 0.09
C MET A 515 -21.47 7.07 0.90
N ALA A 516 -22.34 6.13 0.51
CA ALA A 516 -23.57 5.84 1.22
C ALA A 516 -23.31 5.29 2.63
N ILE A 517 -22.34 4.39 2.76
CA ILE A 517 -21.91 3.86 4.06
C ILE A 517 -21.36 4.99 4.94
N LEU A 518 -20.45 5.81 4.41
CA LEU A 518 -19.87 6.95 5.12
C LEU A 518 -20.97 7.91 5.59
N LYS A 519 -21.96 8.22 4.74
CA LYS A 519 -23.12 9.06 5.10
C LYS A 519 -23.88 8.50 6.29
N ARG A 520 -24.15 7.19 6.28
CA ARG A 520 -24.86 6.53 7.37
C ARG A 520 -24.03 6.56 8.66
N LEU A 521 -22.76 6.19 8.61
CA LEU A 521 -21.91 6.17 9.81
C LEU A 521 -21.75 7.57 10.42
N ARG A 522 -21.64 8.61 9.59
CA ARG A 522 -21.66 10.01 10.02
C ARG A 522 -22.93 10.37 10.78
N ARG A 523 -24.08 9.99 10.23
CA ARG A 523 -25.39 10.22 10.88
C ARG A 523 -25.50 9.47 12.20
N GLU A 524 -25.03 8.21 12.26
CA GLU A 524 -24.97 7.42 13.49
C GLU A 524 -24.02 8.04 14.54
N ALA A 525 -22.95 8.72 14.10
CA ALA A 525 -22.03 9.48 14.94
C ALA A 525 -22.53 10.89 15.33
N GLY A 526 -23.76 11.27 14.94
CA GLY A 526 -24.35 12.58 15.23
C GLY A 526 -23.80 13.74 14.41
N CYS A 527 -23.12 13.47 13.29
CA CYS A 527 -22.70 14.51 12.36
C CYS A 527 -23.89 15.04 11.54
N ALA A 528 -23.86 16.33 11.18
CA ALA A 528 -24.88 16.92 10.33
C ALA A 528 -24.94 16.24 8.95
N THR A 529 -26.16 16.04 8.44
CA THR A 529 -26.39 15.57 7.08
C THR A 529 -25.89 16.63 6.09
N MET A 530 -25.00 16.24 5.19
CA MET A 530 -24.36 17.13 4.24
C MET A 530 -24.07 16.40 2.93
N THR A 531 -23.62 17.14 1.93
CA THR A 531 -23.11 16.58 0.68
C THR A 531 -21.84 15.78 0.97
N ILE A 532 -21.75 14.57 0.40
CA ILE A 532 -20.54 13.75 0.40
C ILE A 532 -20.04 13.66 -1.03
N TYR A 533 -18.74 13.78 -1.21
CA TYR A 533 -18.10 13.63 -2.50
C TYR A 533 -17.43 12.27 -2.65
N GLY A 534 -17.31 11.85 -3.90
CA GLY A 534 -16.63 10.62 -4.28
C GLY A 534 -15.77 10.84 -5.50
N ILE A 535 -14.73 10.04 -5.64
CA ILE A 535 -13.92 9.96 -6.84
C ILE A 535 -13.77 8.48 -7.18
N ALA A 536 -14.04 8.11 -8.43
CA ALA A 536 -13.63 6.82 -8.97
C ALA A 536 -12.68 7.06 -10.14
N THR A 537 -11.53 6.38 -10.16
CA THR A 537 -10.51 6.64 -11.18
C THR A 537 -9.62 5.44 -11.48
N ASP A 538 -9.10 5.41 -12.72
CA ASP A 538 -8.00 4.55 -13.15
C ASP A 538 -6.69 5.35 -13.39
N SER A 539 -6.58 6.54 -12.78
CA SER A 539 -5.57 7.59 -12.98
C SER A 539 -5.65 8.38 -14.29
N TYR A 540 -6.42 7.93 -15.28
CA TYR A 540 -6.64 8.64 -16.54
C TYR A 540 -8.06 9.19 -16.62
N ASP A 541 -9.04 8.34 -16.38
CA ASP A 541 -10.44 8.69 -16.27
C ASP A 541 -10.81 8.99 -14.82
N TRP A 542 -11.50 10.11 -14.60
CA TRP A 542 -11.89 10.55 -13.27
C TRP A 542 -13.39 10.84 -13.22
N TYR A 543 -14.10 10.06 -12.41
CA TYR A 543 -15.52 10.27 -12.11
C TYR A 543 -15.61 11.01 -10.79
N PHE A 544 -15.96 12.30 -10.86
CA PHE A 544 -16.32 13.09 -9.69
C PHE A 544 -17.77 12.82 -9.34
N ILE A 545 -18.05 12.39 -8.12
CA ILE A 545 -19.36 11.93 -7.66
C ILE A 545 -19.84 12.84 -6.53
N ARG A 546 -21.12 13.16 -6.52
CA ARG A 546 -21.78 13.99 -5.51
C ARG A 546 -23.00 13.25 -4.98
N LEU A 547 -23.00 12.96 -3.68
CA LEU A 547 -24.15 12.42 -2.95
C LEU A 547 -24.76 13.53 -2.11
N CYS A 548 -25.98 13.94 -2.46
CA CYS A 548 -26.69 15.02 -1.80
C CYS A 548 -27.22 14.59 -0.41
N PRO A 549 -27.56 15.57 0.46
CA PRO A 549 -28.25 15.30 1.72
C PRO A 549 -29.54 14.48 1.57
N LEU A 550 -30.23 14.61 0.42
CA LEU A 550 -31.49 13.92 0.08
C LEU A 550 -31.29 12.58 -0.65
N ASP A 551 -30.10 11.97 -0.57
CA ASP A 551 -29.79 10.67 -1.17
C ASP A 551 -29.81 10.64 -2.72
N THR A 552 -29.93 11.82 -3.35
CA THR A 552 -29.72 12.00 -4.78
C THR A 552 -28.23 11.97 -5.13
N ILE A 553 -27.85 11.18 -6.13
CA ILE A 553 -26.48 11.00 -6.59
C ILE A 553 -26.31 11.47 -8.04
N SER A 554 -25.27 12.26 -8.30
CA SER A 554 -24.87 12.66 -9.65
C SER A 554 -23.36 12.51 -9.81
N TYR A 555 -22.87 12.44 -11.04
CA TYR A 555 -21.43 12.35 -11.32
C TYR A 555 -21.05 13.07 -12.62
N LYS A 556 -19.79 13.48 -12.69
CA LYS A 556 -19.16 14.11 -13.86
C LYS A 556 -17.86 13.37 -14.18
N TRP A 557 -17.74 12.94 -15.43
CA TRP A 557 -16.51 12.35 -15.97
C TRP A 557 -15.59 13.45 -16.52
N VAL A 558 -14.30 13.32 -16.23
CA VAL A 558 -13.21 14.18 -16.72
C VAL A 558 -12.02 13.29 -17.08
N TYR A 559 -11.41 13.54 -18.22
CA TYR A 559 -10.18 12.89 -18.63
C TYR A 559 -8.97 13.71 -18.15
N PHE A 560 -7.96 13.08 -17.55
CA PHE A 560 -6.83 13.81 -16.95
C PHE A 560 -5.87 14.38 -18.01
N TYR A 561 -5.81 13.77 -19.19
CA TYR A 561 -4.93 14.21 -20.29
C TYR A 561 -5.71 15.04 -21.32
N ASP A 562 -5.03 15.51 -22.37
CA ASP A 562 -5.64 16.22 -23.51
C ASP A 562 -6.32 17.57 -23.22
N GLY A 563 -5.79 18.33 -22.27
CA GLY A 563 -6.20 19.73 -22.02
C GLY A 563 -7.22 19.93 -20.90
N ASP A 564 -7.82 18.86 -20.41
CA ASP A 564 -8.82 18.86 -19.34
C ASP A 564 -8.20 18.94 -17.92
N GLN A 565 -6.86 19.06 -17.82
CA GLN A 565 -6.14 19.20 -16.56
C GLN A 565 -6.65 20.37 -15.70
N ALA A 566 -7.00 21.50 -16.32
CA ALA A 566 -7.55 22.65 -15.61
C ALA A 566 -8.91 22.34 -14.96
N GLU A 567 -9.78 21.62 -15.68
CA GLU A 567 -11.07 21.18 -15.17
C GLU A 567 -10.88 20.18 -14.02
N PHE A 568 -10.00 19.19 -14.19
CA PHE A 568 -9.64 18.23 -13.15
C PHE A 568 -9.15 18.94 -11.87
N VAL A 569 -8.16 19.83 -11.99
CA VAL A 569 -7.59 20.56 -10.85
C VAL A 569 -8.64 21.41 -10.16
N SER A 570 -9.50 22.10 -10.94
CA SER A 570 -10.58 22.92 -10.41
C SER A 570 -11.59 22.11 -9.61
N ARG A 571 -11.99 20.93 -10.11
CA ARG A 571 -12.91 20.03 -9.41
C ARG A 571 -12.32 19.42 -8.15
N LEU A 572 -11.06 18.98 -8.21
CA LEU A 572 -10.36 18.47 -7.04
C LEU A 572 -10.24 19.55 -5.96
N ARG A 573 -9.87 20.78 -6.33
CA ARG A 573 -9.83 21.92 -5.41
C ARG A 573 -11.19 22.22 -4.79
N LYS A 574 -12.28 22.18 -5.57
CA LYS A 574 -13.64 22.35 -5.06
C LYS A 574 -13.96 21.37 -3.92
N PHE A 575 -13.57 20.10 -4.05
CA PHE A 575 -13.75 19.09 -3.01
C PHE A 575 -12.90 19.39 -1.76
N LEU A 576 -11.63 19.78 -1.96
CA LEU A 576 -10.74 20.16 -0.87
C LEU A 576 -11.26 21.38 -0.09
N TYR A 577 -11.72 22.42 -0.79
CA TYR A 577 -12.26 23.63 -0.17
C TYR A 577 -13.57 23.36 0.57
N HIS A 578 -14.45 22.53 0.00
CA HIS A 578 -15.67 22.13 0.68
C HIS A 578 -15.34 21.41 2.00
N ALA A 579 -14.44 20.42 1.97
CA ALA A 579 -14.00 19.73 3.17
C ALA A 579 -13.38 20.68 4.21
N ALA A 580 -12.54 21.63 3.78
CA ALA A 580 -11.95 22.63 4.66
C ALA A 580 -13.00 23.53 5.33
N GLY A 581 -14.07 23.90 4.62
CA GLY A 581 -15.16 24.70 5.16
C GLY A 581 -15.93 23.98 6.27
N LEU A 582 -16.09 22.66 6.15
CA LEU A 582 -16.76 21.83 7.15
C LEU A 582 -15.99 21.76 8.49
N GLY A 583 -14.66 21.87 8.45
CA GLY A 583 -13.82 21.89 9.65
C GLY A 583 -14.02 23.14 10.51
N GLN A 584 -14.48 24.25 9.92
CA GLN A 584 -14.66 25.53 10.63
C GLN A 584 -16.01 25.66 11.34
N THR A 585 -17.05 25.00 10.82
CA THR A 585 -18.42 25.13 11.32
C THR A 585 -18.67 24.39 12.65
N GLN A 586 -17.66 23.69 13.19
CA GLN A 586 -17.79 22.84 14.37
C GLN A 586 -17.22 23.41 15.68
N VAL A 587 -16.70 24.63 15.72
CA VAL A 587 -16.32 25.26 17.00
C VAL A 587 -17.60 25.68 17.73
N PRO A 588 -18.00 25.06 18.85
CA PRO A 588 -19.13 25.54 19.63
C PRO A 588 -18.74 26.89 20.22
N ALA A 589 -19.66 27.87 20.17
CA ALA A 589 -19.47 29.15 20.85
C ALA A 589 -19.05 28.91 22.32
N PRO A 590 -18.13 29.71 22.88
CA PRO A 590 -17.76 29.58 24.27
C PRO A 590 -19.03 29.77 25.12
N VAL A 591 -19.38 28.73 25.87
CA VAL A 591 -20.40 28.81 26.91
C VAL A 591 -19.86 29.79 27.94
N ASN A 592 -20.39 31.02 27.92
CA ASN A 592 -20.12 32.01 28.93
C ASN A 592 -20.50 31.43 30.30
N THR A 593 -19.45 31.22 31.09
CA THR A 593 -19.39 31.18 32.56
C THR A 593 -20.74 31.31 33.28
N VAL A 594 -21.19 30.19 33.84
CA VAL A 594 -22.12 30.18 34.97
C VAL A 594 -21.46 30.95 36.11
N ASN A 595 -22.17 31.97 36.60
CA ASN A 595 -21.86 32.78 37.77
C ASN A 595 -21.34 31.92 38.94
N GLN A 596 -20.07 32.12 39.28
CA GLN A 596 -19.55 31.82 40.61
C GLN A 596 -20.14 32.84 41.58
N ASN A 597 -21.28 32.52 42.20
CA ASN A 597 -21.76 33.14 43.43
C ASN A 597 -22.85 32.24 44.01
N GLY A 598 -22.46 31.28 44.86
CA GLY A 598 -23.41 30.40 45.52
C GLY A 598 -22.83 29.14 46.15
N ILE A 599 -21.62 29.19 46.74
CA ILE A 599 -21.14 28.15 47.65
C ILE A 599 -20.51 28.83 48.86
N GLU A 600 -21.37 29.39 49.71
CA GLU A 600 -21.11 29.52 51.14
C GLU A 600 -22.45 29.27 51.84
N LYS A 601 -22.42 28.42 52.86
CA LYS A 601 -23.54 27.94 53.70
C LYS A 601 -24.28 26.69 53.20
N ALA A 602 -23.66 25.53 53.44
CA ALA A 602 -24.36 24.36 53.99
C ALA A 602 -23.34 23.31 54.49
N SER A 603 -22.60 23.65 55.56
CA SER A 603 -21.96 22.65 56.43
C SER A 603 -22.36 22.96 57.87
N THR A 604 -23.61 22.68 58.21
CA THR A 604 -24.02 22.46 59.60
C THR A 604 -25.33 21.66 59.60
N LEU A 605 -25.28 20.51 60.28
CA LEU A 605 -26.37 19.66 60.79
C LEU A 605 -26.83 18.48 59.91
N LEU A 606 -26.43 17.31 60.43
CA LEU A 606 -26.90 15.92 60.27
C LEU A 606 -26.42 15.14 59.05
#